data_AF-A0A0B1P4G7-F1
#
_entry.id   AF-A0A0B1P4G7-F1
#
_cell.length_a   1.000
_cell.length_b   1.000
_cell.length_c   1.000
_cell.angle_alpha   90.00
_cell.angle_beta   90.00
_cell.angle_gamma   90.00
#
_symmetry.space_group_name_H-M   'P 1'
#
loop_
_entity.id
_entity.type
_entity.pdbx_description
1 polymer ?
#
loop_
_entity_poly.entity_id
_entity_poly.type
_entity_poly.pdbx_seq_one_letter_code
_entity_poly.pdbx_strand_id
1 'polypeptide(L)'
;MEPASDLITYRIATVPVALRTSIGSVTVEDTNLTSKIVRVTNVAPKMVRAHGKTRADAPHRSWLAHFPCEQAPRPDFRLFDESGVTVLNKLRKSIQQCKRCHGFHVTRGCSRAPACENCSSTMNSINECKAPTKCRNCGGSQRSDNRNCPAHPSRSEPVSKDQLRTFRQMGQREYHAKARVLLSYMQK
;
A
#
# COMPACT_ATOMS: atom_id res chain seq x y z
N MET A 1 -7.07 -5.46 20.07
CA MET A 1 -6.67 -4.45 19.06
C MET A 1 -5.19 -4.67 18.82
N GLU A 2 -4.82 -5.22 17.67
CA GLU A 2 -3.40 -5.30 17.28
C GLU A 2 -2.87 -3.88 17.10
N PRO A 3 -1.73 -3.51 17.72
CA PRO A 3 -1.14 -2.21 17.51
C PRO A 3 -0.79 -2.06 16.03
N ALA A 4 -1.05 -0.87 15.47
CA ALA A 4 -0.56 -0.52 14.15
C ALA A 4 0.95 -0.82 14.12
N SER A 5 1.44 -1.48 13.08
CA SER A 5 2.85 -1.85 12.97
C SER A 5 3.75 -0.60 13.08
N ASP A 6 4.23 -0.31 14.29
CA ASP A 6 5.14 0.81 14.64
C ASP A 6 6.57 0.50 14.19
N LEU A 7 6.70 -0.01 12.97
CA LEU A 7 7.97 -0.32 12.35
C LEU A 7 8.41 0.83 11.46
N ILE A 8 9.58 1.37 11.75
CA ILE A 8 10.30 2.23 10.82
C ILE A 8 10.97 1.33 9.78
N THR A 9 10.82 1.69 8.52
CA THR A 9 11.41 0.94 7.40
C THR A 9 12.47 1.77 6.72
N TYR A 10 13.66 1.21 6.58
CA TYR A 10 14.78 1.82 5.88
C TYR A 10 15.02 1.12 4.54
N ARG A 11 15.32 1.92 3.52
CA ARG A 11 15.71 1.43 2.20
C ARG A 11 17.22 1.55 2.06
N ILE A 12 17.85 0.44 1.73
CA ILE A 12 19.29 0.34 1.44
C ILE A 12 19.42 0.06 -0.05
N ALA A 13 19.97 1.02 -0.79
CA ALA A 13 20.11 0.92 -2.25
C ALA A 13 21.49 0.36 -2.63
N THR A 14 21.61 -0.10 -3.87
CA THR A 14 22.88 -0.50 -4.51
C THR A 14 23.72 -1.49 -3.70
N VAL A 15 23.09 -2.43 -2.99
CA VAL A 15 23.82 -3.48 -2.28
C VAL A 15 24.31 -4.51 -3.30
N PRO A 16 25.61 -4.84 -3.34
CA PRO A 16 26.14 -5.85 -4.25
C PRO A 16 25.40 -7.18 -4.11
N VAL A 17 25.17 -7.89 -5.22
CA VAL A 17 24.54 -9.22 -5.18
C VAL A 17 25.46 -10.24 -4.51
N ALA A 18 26.77 -10.08 -4.68
CA ALA A 18 27.79 -10.89 -4.02
C ALA A 18 28.98 -10.03 -3.61
N LEU A 19 29.62 -10.40 -2.50
CA LEU A 19 30.83 -9.76 -1.98
C LEU A 19 32.05 -10.60 -2.36
N ARG A 20 33.12 -9.94 -2.80
CA ARG A 20 34.42 -10.58 -3.01
C ARG A 20 35.11 -10.74 -1.66
N THR A 21 35.48 -11.98 -1.33
CA THR A 21 36.29 -12.35 -0.16
C THR A 21 37.57 -13.02 -0.64
N SER A 22 38.54 -13.21 0.26
CA SER A 22 39.79 -13.94 -0.04
C SER A 22 39.55 -15.41 -0.42
N ILE A 23 38.39 -15.98 -0.06
CA ILE A 23 38.02 -17.38 -0.28
C ILE A 23 37.10 -17.54 -1.50
N GLY A 24 36.61 -16.43 -2.07
CA GLY A 24 35.76 -16.45 -3.26
C GLY A 24 34.70 -15.36 -3.27
N SER A 25 33.55 -15.64 -3.87
CA SER A 25 32.42 -14.72 -3.92
C SER A 25 31.29 -15.25 -3.05
N VAL A 26 30.82 -14.45 -2.09
CA VAL A 26 29.72 -14.82 -1.18
C VAL A 26 28.48 -14.02 -1.54
N THR A 27 27.38 -14.71 -1.82
CA THR A 27 26.09 -14.06 -2.11
C THR A 27 25.59 -13.28 -0.89
N VAL A 28 25.16 -12.04 -1.11
CA VAL A 28 24.55 -11.23 -0.05
C VAL A 28 23.12 -11.70 0.18
N GLU A 29 22.87 -12.19 1.39
CA GLU A 29 21.57 -12.65 1.88
C GLU A 29 21.14 -11.80 3.09
N ASP A 30 19.90 -12.02 3.55
CA ASP A 30 19.31 -11.30 4.67
C ASP A 30 20.10 -11.45 5.98
N THR A 31 20.66 -12.63 6.24
CA THR A 31 21.53 -12.92 7.40
C THR A 31 22.82 -12.09 7.36
N ASN A 32 23.51 -12.08 6.22
CA ASN A 32 24.71 -11.28 5.98
C ASN A 32 24.43 -9.79 6.19
N LEU A 33 23.29 -9.32 5.67
CA LEU A 33 22.89 -7.92 5.80
C LEU A 33 22.50 -7.56 7.24
N THR A 34 21.79 -8.45 7.93
CA THR A 34 21.41 -8.29 9.35
C THR A 34 22.64 -8.14 10.23
N SER A 35 23.61 -9.06 10.09
CA SER A 35 24.88 -9.00 10.83
C SER A 35 25.65 -7.71 10.55
N LYS A 36 25.67 -7.25 9.29
CA LYS A 36 26.32 -5.99 8.92
C LYS A 36 25.61 -4.77 9.50
N ILE A 37 24.28 -4.75 9.48
CA ILE A 37 23.46 -3.69 10.10
C ILE A 37 23.75 -3.60 11.59
N VAL A 38 23.72 -4.74 12.31
CA VAL A 38 24.02 -4.77 13.74
C VAL A 38 25.42 -4.24 14.01
N ARG A 39 26.43 -4.65 13.23
CA ARG A 39 27.81 -4.18 13.41
C ARG A 39 27.98 -2.67 13.18
N VAL A 40 27.24 -2.08 12.23
CA VAL A 40 27.35 -0.66 11.89
C VAL A 40 26.51 0.22 12.82
N THR A 41 25.35 -0.27 13.27
CA THR A 41 24.35 0.55 13.97
C THR A 41 24.16 0.18 15.44
N ASN A 42 24.72 -0.96 15.88
CA ASN A 42 24.46 -1.61 17.18
C ASN A 42 22.98 -1.95 17.43
N VAL A 43 22.14 -1.96 16.40
CA VAL A 43 20.71 -2.27 16.50
C VAL A 43 20.36 -3.45 15.61
N ALA A 44 19.59 -4.40 16.15
CA ALA A 44 19.04 -5.51 15.40
C ALA A 44 17.75 -5.13 14.67
N PRO A 45 17.66 -5.27 13.33
CA PRO A 45 16.39 -5.14 12.64
C PRO A 45 15.47 -6.30 13.00
N LYS A 46 14.16 -6.05 13.05
CA LYS A 46 13.13 -7.08 13.20
C LYS A 46 13.01 -7.97 11.96
N MET A 47 13.24 -7.38 10.79
CA MET A 47 13.17 -8.08 9.50
C MET A 47 14.01 -7.37 8.45
N VAL A 48 14.67 -8.16 7.61
CA VAL A 48 15.40 -7.69 6.43
C VAL A 48 14.91 -8.46 5.21
N ARG A 49 14.59 -7.76 4.11
CA ARG A 49 14.11 -8.40 2.88
C ARG A 49 14.54 -7.66 1.62
N ALA A 50 14.66 -8.38 0.50
CA ALA A 50 14.94 -7.76 -0.78
C ALA A 50 13.80 -6.81 -1.19
N HIS A 51 14.14 -5.66 -1.78
CA HIS A 51 13.19 -4.66 -2.28
C HIS A 51 13.09 -4.72 -3.80
N GLY A 52 11.88 -5.00 -4.29
CA GLY A 52 11.56 -4.93 -5.72
C GLY A 52 12.09 -6.12 -6.50
N LYS A 53 11.85 -6.11 -7.81
CA LYS A 53 12.35 -7.17 -8.71
C LYS A 53 13.78 -6.80 -9.13
N THR A 54 14.73 -7.68 -8.83
CA THR A 54 16.10 -7.58 -9.33
C THR A 54 16.21 -8.41 -10.60
N ARG A 55 16.81 -7.89 -11.67
CA ARG A 55 17.10 -8.69 -12.88
C ARG A 55 18.18 -9.72 -12.54
N ALA A 56 18.14 -10.90 -13.14
CA ALA A 56 19.10 -11.99 -12.84
C ALA A 56 20.57 -11.52 -12.93
N ASP A 57 20.89 -10.67 -13.91
CA ASP A 57 22.26 -10.18 -14.16
C ASP A 57 22.56 -8.81 -13.52
N ALA A 58 21.70 -8.30 -12.64
CA ALA A 58 21.95 -7.01 -12.03
C ALA A 58 23.10 -7.11 -10.99
N PRO A 59 24.12 -6.25 -11.06
CA PRO A 59 25.24 -6.31 -10.10
C PRO A 59 24.84 -5.91 -8.68
N HIS A 60 23.72 -5.18 -8.55
CA HIS A 60 23.23 -4.68 -7.27
C HIS A 60 21.73 -4.95 -7.09
N ARG A 61 21.32 -5.06 -5.82
CA ARG A 61 19.92 -5.17 -5.39
C ARG A 61 19.62 -4.17 -4.28
N SER A 62 18.35 -3.78 -4.15
CA SER A 62 17.90 -2.95 -3.02
C SER A 62 17.33 -3.84 -1.91
N TRP A 63 17.43 -3.38 -0.67
CA TRP A 63 16.89 -4.07 0.51
C TRP A 63 16.04 -3.15 1.36
N LEU A 64 15.12 -3.74 2.13
CA LEU A 64 14.36 -3.11 3.20
C LEU A 64 14.78 -3.71 4.54
N ALA A 65 15.09 -2.84 5.50
CA ALA A 65 15.31 -3.21 6.89
C ALA A 65 14.22 -2.57 7.76
N HIS A 66 13.56 -3.37 8.59
CA HIS A 66 12.46 -2.97 9.46
C HIS A 66 12.93 -2.95 10.91
N PHE A 67 12.70 -1.85 11.61
CA PHE A 67 13.10 -1.65 13.00
C PHE A 67 11.89 -1.24 13.84
N PRO A 68 11.82 -1.63 15.13
CA PRO A 68 10.93 -0.98 16.08
C PRO A 68 11.20 0.52 16.11
N CYS A 69 10.15 1.36 16.09
CA CYS A 69 10.29 2.83 16.06
C CYS A 69 11.25 3.37 17.13
N GLU A 70 11.11 2.89 18.37
CA GLU A 70 11.90 3.32 19.53
C GLU A 70 13.38 2.92 19.46
N GLN A 71 13.72 1.92 18.65
CA GLN A 71 15.08 1.36 18.55
C GLN A 71 15.73 1.69 17.22
N ALA A 72 15.01 2.32 16.29
CA ALA A 72 15.51 2.56 14.95
C ALA A 72 16.76 3.44 14.99
N PRO A 73 17.88 3.00 14.38
CA PRO A 73 19.09 3.83 14.35
C PRO A 73 18.81 5.09 13.52
N ARG A 74 19.63 6.13 13.67
CA ARG A 74 19.48 7.32 12.82
C ARG A 74 19.61 6.90 11.34
N PRO A 75 18.74 7.42 10.44
CA PRO A 75 19.00 7.27 9.02
C PRO A 75 20.37 7.90 8.70
N ASP A 76 21.00 7.47 7.61
CA ASP A 76 22.32 7.92 7.13
C ASP A 76 23.54 7.01 7.39
N PHE A 77 23.35 5.77 7.84
CA PHE A 77 24.43 4.78 7.85
C PHE A 77 24.61 4.09 6.49
N ARG A 78 25.83 3.64 6.19
CA ARG A 78 26.20 2.89 4.98
C ARG A 78 26.68 1.49 5.38
N LEU A 79 26.25 0.45 4.65
CA LEU A 79 26.61 -0.94 4.97
C LEU A 79 27.89 -1.39 4.25
N PHE A 80 27.98 -1.12 2.97
CA PHE A 80 29.13 -1.42 2.11
C PHE A 80 29.56 -0.14 1.38
N ASP A 81 30.83 -0.03 1.02
CA ASP A 81 31.35 1.16 0.34
C ASP A 81 30.57 1.48 -0.94
N GLU A 82 30.15 0.45 -1.68
CA GLU A 82 29.34 0.56 -2.90
C GLU A 82 27.83 0.78 -2.64
N SER A 83 27.36 0.49 -1.43
CA SER A 83 25.94 0.65 -1.08
C SER A 83 25.58 2.12 -0.86
N GLY A 84 24.37 2.50 -1.27
CA GLY A 84 23.83 3.82 -1.00
C GLY A 84 23.65 4.05 0.50
N VAL A 85 23.65 5.33 0.88
CA VAL A 85 23.29 5.75 2.24
C VAL A 85 21.87 5.27 2.55
N THR A 86 21.68 4.74 3.76
CA THR A 86 20.39 4.23 4.19
C THR A 86 19.40 5.36 4.40
N VAL A 87 18.29 5.33 3.67
CA VAL A 87 17.26 6.37 3.72
C VAL A 87 15.97 5.84 4.31
N LEU A 88 15.22 6.73 4.97
CA LEU A 88 13.86 6.41 5.41
C LEU A 88 13.00 6.04 4.21
N ASN A 89 12.48 4.82 4.21
CA ASN A 89 11.55 4.36 3.19
C ASN A 89 10.18 4.98 3.46
N LYS A 90 9.93 6.15 2.89
CA LYS A 90 8.59 6.75 2.89
C LYS A 90 7.68 5.86 2.07
N LEU A 91 6.85 5.09 2.75
CA LEU A 91 5.75 4.38 2.09
C LEU A 91 4.96 5.41 1.27
N ARG A 92 4.63 5.09 0.02
CA ARG A 92 3.86 5.98 -0.83
C ARG A 92 2.65 6.46 -0.03
N LYS A 93 2.43 7.78 0.04
CA LYS A 93 1.26 8.37 0.69
C LYS A 93 0.04 7.57 0.23
N SER A 94 -0.78 7.13 1.19
CA SER A 94 -1.98 6.36 0.87
C SER A 94 -2.76 7.13 -0.19
N ILE A 95 -3.13 6.44 -1.26
CA ILE A 95 -3.93 7.03 -2.33
C ILE A 95 -5.20 7.59 -1.67
N GLN A 96 -5.33 8.91 -1.71
CA GLN A 96 -6.46 9.59 -1.09
C GLN A 96 -7.71 9.39 -1.94
N GLN A 97 -8.86 9.45 -1.28
CA GLN A 97 -10.12 9.53 -2.01
C GLN A 97 -10.22 10.89 -2.69
N CYS A 98 -10.51 10.90 -3.99
CA CYS A 98 -10.77 12.12 -4.73
C CYS A 98 -12.08 12.76 -4.27
N LYS A 99 -12.05 13.99 -3.76
CA LYS A 99 -13.26 14.74 -3.36
C LYS A 99 -14.23 15.02 -4.51
N ARG A 100 -13.74 15.01 -5.76
CA ARG A 100 -14.56 15.25 -6.96
C ARG A 100 -15.30 14.00 -7.41
N CYS A 101 -14.59 12.88 -7.61
CA CYS A 101 -15.18 11.68 -8.21
C CYS A 101 -15.34 10.49 -7.23
N HIS A 102 -14.96 10.67 -5.97
CA HIS A 102 -14.99 9.69 -4.87
C HIS A 102 -14.16 8.41 -5.08
N GLY A 103 -13.34 8.37 -6.15
CA GLY A 103 -12.45 7.26 -6.44
C GLY A 103 -11.10 7.35 -5.72
N PHE A 104 -10.47 6.21 -5.45
CA PHE A 104 -9.09 6.14 -4.95
C PHE A 104 -8.09 6.30 -6.09
N HIS A 105 -7.51 7.51 -6.24
CA HIS A 105 -6.39 7.78 -7.15
C HIS A 105 -5.68 9.09 -6.76
N VAL A 106 -4.55 9.40 -7.43
CA VAL A 106 -3.89 10.71 -7.26
C VAL A 106 -4.86 11.82 -7.67
N THR A 107 -5.17 12.72 -6.73
CA THR A 107 -6.30 13.65 -6.87
C THR A 107 -5.98 14.90 -7.68
N ARG A 108 -4.71 15.32 -7.71
CA ARG A 108 -4.25 16.48 -8.48
C ARG A 108 -4.52 16.25 -9.98
N GLY A 109 -5.25 17.16 -10.61
CA GLY A 109 -5.57 17.07 -12.05
C GLY A 109 -6.65 16.04 -12.41
N CYS A 110 -7.49 15.62 -11.46
CA CYS A 110 -8.59 14.70 -11.74
C CYS A 110 -9.55 15.26 -12.82
N SER A 111 -9.55 14.63 -14.00
CA SER A 111 -10.42 14.99 -15.13
C SER A 111 -11.79 14.29 -15.10
N ARG A 112 -12.03 13.38 -14.14
CA ARG A 112 -13.32 12.69 -14.03
C ARG A 112 -14.43 13.66 -13.65
N ALA A 113 -15.63 13.41 -14.16
CA ALA A 113 -16.82 14.15 -13.77
C ALA A 113 -17.04 14.07 -12.24
N PRO A 114 -17.56 15.15 -11.62
CA PRO A 114 -18.04 15.09 -10.26
C PRO A 114 -19.06 13.96 -10.11
N ALA A 115 -18.98 13.21 -9.01
CA ALA A 115 -19.92 12.15 -8.72
C ALA A 115 -20.68 12.47 -7.43
N CYS A 116 -21.92 12.02 -7.33
CA CYS A 116 -22.69 12.09 -6.11
C CYS A 116 -22.01 11.27 -5.01
N GLU A 117 -21.90 11.85 -3.82
CA GLU A 117 -21.26 11.21 -2.67
C GLU A 117 -22.01 9.94 -2.21
N ASN A 118 -23.34 9.91 -2.36
CA ASN A 118 -24.17 8.80 -1.92
C ASN A 118 -24.20 7.64 -2.93
N CYS A 119 -24.56 7.91 -4.20
CA CYS A 119 -24.81 6.87 -5.19
C CYS A 119 -23.73 6.75 -6.28
N SER A 120 -22.71 7.61 -6.24
CA SER A 120 -21.61 7.63 -7.22
C SER A 120 -22.01 7.93 -8.68
N SER A 121 -23.26 8.37 -8.91
CA SER A 121 -23.75 8.83 -10.22
C SER A 121 -23.17 10.19 -10.58
N THR A 122 -22.93 10.43 -11.87
CA THR A 122 -22.48 11.74 -12.39
C THR A 122 -23.65 12.62 -12.86
N MET A 123 -24.89 12.12 -12.79
CA MET A 123 -26.07 12.77 -13.38
C MET A 123 -26.98 13.49 -12.37
N ASN A 124 -26.75 13.36 -11.06
CA ASN A 124 -27.64 13.91 -10.04
C ASN A 124 -27.03 15.13 -9.35
N SER A 125 -27.87 16.12 -9.01
CA SER A 125 -27.49 17.19 -8.08
C SER A 125 -27.10 16.56 -6.73
N ILE A 126 -26.01 17.03 -6.13
CA ILE A 126 -25.45 16.43 -4.90
C ILE A 126 -26.47 16.41 -3.75
N ASN A 127 -27.43 17.34 -3.76
CA ASN A 127 -28.30 17.64 -2.62
C ASN A 127 -29.65 16.89 -2.63
N GLU A 128 -30.05 16.26 -3.74
CA GLU A 128 -31.38 15.62 -3.87
C GLU A 128 -31.32 14.11 -4.14
N CYS A 129 -30.17 13.50 -3.87
CA CYS A 129 -29.97 12.09 -4.21
C CYS A 129 -30.81 11.15 -3.34
N LYS A 130 -31.91 10.65 -3.90
CA LYS A 130 -32.76 9.60 -3.32
C LYS A 130 -32.34 8.17 -3.70
N ALA A 131 -31.29 8.02 -4.49
CA ALA A 131 -30.83 6.71 -4.92
C ALA A 131 -30.22 5.93 -3.74
N PRO A 132 -30.32 4.58 -3.72
CA PRO A 132 -29.64 3.77 -2.72
C PRO A 132 -28.13 4.03 -2.70
N THR A 133 -27.53 4.01 -1.51
CA THR A 133 -26.10 4.23 -1.33
C THR A 133 -25.29 3.20 -2.12
N LYS A 134 -24.30 3.69 -2.88
CA LYS A 134 -23.43 2.86 -3.71
C LYS A 134 -21.99 3.37 -3.68
N CYS A 135 -21.09 2.50 -3.24
CA CYS A 135 -19.66 2.78 -3.20
C CYS A 135 -19.07 2.88 -4.62
N ARG A 136 -18.34 3.96 -4.90
CA ARG A 136 -17.65 4.19 -6.18
C ARG A 136 -16.58 3.13 -6.46
N ASN A 137 -15.94 2.63 -5.41
CA ASN A 137 -14.71 1.83 -5.51
C ASN A 137 -15.02 0.33 -5.61
N CYS A 138 -15.83 -0.20 -4.69
CA CYS A 138 -16.22 -1.62 -4.69
C CYS A 138 -17.64 -1.89 -5.23
N GLY A 139 -18.45 -0.87 -5.50
CA GLY A 139 -19.84 -1.08 -5.97
C GLY A 139 -20.81 -1.61 -4.92
N GLY A 140 -20.36 -1.79 -3.66
CA GLY A 140 -21.18 -2.22 -2.52
C GLY A 140 -22.15 -1.15 -2.02
N SER A 141 -23.00 -1.54 -1.08
CA SER A 141 -24.07 -0.70 -0.53
C SER A 141 -23.63 0.36 0.50
N GLN A 142 -22.34 0.38 0.82
CA GLN A 142 -21.72 1.36 1.72
C GLN A 142 -21.30 2.64 0.98
N ARG A 143 -21.09 3.72 1.72
CA ARG A 143 -20.53 4.96 1.18
C ARG A 143 -19.08 4.77 0.70
N SER A 144 -18.65 5.63 -0.22
CA SER A 144 -17.33 5.53 -0.86
C SER A 144 -16.17 5.83 0.10
N ASP A 145 -16.42 6.64 1.14
CA ASP A 145 -15.50 7.04 2.20
C ASP A 145 -15.42 6.04 3.36
N ASN A 146 -16.21 4.95 3.31
CA ASN A 146 -16.15 3.91 4.33
C ASN A 146 -14.75 3.28 4.39
N ARG A 147 -14.11 3.36 5.56
CA ARG A 147 -12.77 2.80 5.83
C ARG A 147 -12.70 1.29 5.67
N ASN A 148 -13.83 0.60 5.79
CA ASN A 148 -13.95 -0.85 5.64
C ASN A 148 -14.20 -1.27 4.18
N CYS A 149 -14.12 -0.33 3.22
CA CYS A 149 -14.20 -0.68 1.82
C CYS A 149 -13.06 -1.65 1.44
N PRO A 150 -13.34 -2.84 0.86
CA PRO A 150 -12.29 -3.77 0.48
C PRO A 150 -11.40 -3.23 -0.65
N ALA A 151 -11.90 -2.26 -1.42
CA ALA A 151 -11.13 -1.54 -2.42
C ALA A 151 -10.32 -0.38 -1.83
N HIS A 152 -10.38 -0.13 -0.51
CA HIS A 152 -9.59 0.89 0.13
C HIS A 152 -8.10 0.54 0.00
N PRO A 153 -7.26 1.47 -0.50
CA PRO A 153 -5.83 1.23 -0.60
C PRO A 153 -5.25 0.89 0.77
N SER A 154 -4.70 -0.31 0.93
CA SER A 154 -3.98 -0.70 2.14
C SER A 154 -2.57 -0.10 2.14
N ARG A 155 -2.03 0.08 3.35
CA ARG A 155 -0.64 0.51 3.58
C ARG A 155 0.35 -0.61 3.25
N SER A 156 0.00 -1.86 3.55
CA SER A 156 0.91 -3.01 3.42
C SER A 156 1.02 -3.54 2.00
N GLU A 157 -0.08 -3.48 1.23
CA GLU A 157 -0.11 -4.05 -0.10
C GLU A 157 -1.14 -3.32 -0.99
N PRO A 158 -0.73 -2.80 -2.16
CA PRO A 158 -1.68 -2.22 -3.11
C PRO A 158 -2.68 -3.27 -3.59
N VAL A 159 -3.97 -2.91 -3.63
CA VAL A 159 -5.02 -3.77 -4.19
C VAL A 159 -4.72 -4.05 -5.67
N SER A 160 -4.54 -5.33 -6.02
CA SER A 160 -4.29 -5.73 -7.41
C SER A 160 -5.54 -5.54 -8.28
N LYS A 161 -5.36 -5.51 -9.62
CA LYS A 161 -6.49 -5.43 -10.56
C LYS A 161 -7.47 -6.60 -10.40
N ASP A 162 -6.97 -7.78 -10.08
CA ASP A 162 -7.79 -9.00 -9.93
C ASP A 162 -8.59 -8.96 -8.63
N GLN A 163 -7.95 -8.59 -7.52
CA GLN A 163 -8.63 -8.36 -6.25
C GLN A 163 -9.74 -7.31 -6.40
N LEU A 164 -9.46 -6.21 -7.11
CA LEU A 164 -10.44 -5.17 -7.36
C LEU A 164 -11.63 -5.66 -8.22
N ARG A 165 -11.40 -6.54 -9.20
CA ARG A 165 -12.49 -7.16 -9.97
C ARG A 165 -13.38 -8.00 -9.06
N THR A 166 -12.80 -8.84 -8.22
CA THR A 166 -13.55 -9.68 -7.26
C THR A 166 -14.35 -8.83 -6.28
N PHE A 167 -13.75 -7.79 -5.69
CA PHE A 167 -14.44 -6.87 -4.79
C PHE A 167 -15.62 -6.17 -5.45
N ARG A 168 -15.48 -5.76 -6.73
CA ARG A 168 -16.57 -5.15 -7.49
C ARG A 168 -17.72 -6.11 -7.75
N GLN A 169 -17.42 -7.36 -8.11
CA GLN A 169 -18.46 -8.37 -8.32
C GLN A 169 -19.25 -8.64 -7.03
N MET A 170 -18.56 -8.85 -5.91
CA MET A 170 -19.21 -9.09 -4.61
C MET A 170 -20.01 -7.87 -4.15
N GLY A 171 -19.43 -6.67 -4.23
CA GLY A 171 -20.12 -5.44 -3.84
C GLY A 171 -21.38 -5.17 -4.67
N GLN A 172 -21.32 -5.38 -5.99
CA GLN A 172 -22.51 -5.23 -6.84
C GLN A 172 -23.62 -6.21 -6.45
N ARG A 173 -23.29 -7.47 -6.17
CA ARG A 173 -24.27 -8.47 -5.70
C ARG A 173 -24.94 -8.03 -4.40
N GLU A 174 -24.16 -7.56 -3.43
CA GLU A 174 -24.66 -7.04 -2.15
C GLU A 174 -25.58 -5.83 -2.36
N TYR A 175 -25.15 -4.88 -3.20
CA TYR A 175 -25.94 -3.70 -3.53
C TYR A 175 -27.28 -4.07 -4.15
N HIS A 176 -27.30 -4.97 -5.15
CA HIS A 176 -28.53 -5.40 -5.80
C HIS A 176 -29.46 -6.17 -4.84
N ALA A 177 -28.91 -6.99 -3.95
CA ALA A 177 -29.71 -7.67 -2.93
C ALA A 177 -30.42 -6.67 -2.00
N LYS A 178 -29.68 -5.68 -1.47
CA LYS A 178 -30.27 -4.64 -0.59
C LYS A 178 -31.26 -3.75 -1.34
N ALA A 179 -30.96 -3.38 -2.58
CA ALA A 179 -31.88 -2.58 -3.40
C ALA A 179 -33.20 -3.32 -3.65
N ARG A 180 -33.17 -4.63 -3.94
CA ARG A 180 -34.40 -5.44 -4.09
C ARG A 180 -35.24 -5.44 -2.80
N VAL A 181 -34.60 -5.62 -1.65
CA VAL A 181 -35.29 -5.61 -0.35
C VAL A 181 -35.91 -4.24 -0.09
N LEU A 182 -35.17 -3.14 -0.28
CA LEU A 182 -35.70 -1.78 -0.13
C LEU A 182 -36.91 -1.51 -1.03
N LEU A 183 -36.84 -1.95 -2.30
CA LEU A 183 -37.96 -1.81 -3.23
C LEU A 183 -39.17 -2.63 -2.80
N SER A 184 -38.97 -3.84 -2.24
CA SER A 184 -40.07 -4.68 -1.75
C SER A 184 -40.79 -4.09 -0.53
N TYR A 185 -40.10 -3.31 0.31
CA TYR A 185 -40.71 -2.60 1.44
C TYR A 185 -41.48 -1.35 1.01
N MET A 186 -41.11 -0.71 -0.10
CA MET A 186 -41.82 0.47 -0.61
C MET A 186 -43.08 0.14 -1.44
N GLN A 187 -43.36 -1.14 -1.67
CA GLN A 187 -44.54 -1.62 -2.41
C GLN A 187 -45.64 -2.19 -1.50
N LYS A 188 -45.42 -2.18 -0.17
CA LYS A 188 -46.40 -2.54 0.86
C LYS A 188 -46.89 -1.29 1.57
#